data_AF-A0AB40DLD3-F1
#
_entry.id   AF-A0AB40DLD3-F1
#
_cell.length_a   1.000
_cell.length_b   1.000
_cell.length_c   1.000
_cell.angle_alpha   90.00
_cell.angle_beta   90.00
_cell.angle_gamma   90.00
#
_symmetry.space_group_name_H-M   'P 1'
#
loop_
_entity.id
_entity.type
_entity.pdbx_description
1 polymer ?
#
loop_
_entity_poly.entity_id
_entity_poly.type
_entity_poly.pdbx_seq_one_letter_code
_entity_poly.pdbx_strand_id
1 'polypeptide(L)'
;MSFYDKDMARLVIESMGAMGGSASKEVILQIMSTATDTDIVELSSGVNTVINFLLAKGVLREENGMYSVADKPDPEIVKDLMAEASQEEFDSSD
;
A
#
# COMPACT_ATOMS: atom_id res chain seq x y z
N MET A 1 -6.15 -0.99 17.45
CA MET A 1 -6.15 -0.62 16.02
C MET A 1 -4.71 -0.38 15.60
N SER A 2 -4.16 -1.16 14.67
CA SER A 2 -2.93 -0.75 13.99
C SER A 2 -3.34 0.37 13.03
N PHE A 3 -2.88 1.59 13.31
CA PHE A 3 -3.09 2.74 12.45
C PHE A 3 -2.08 2.59 11.30
N TYR A 4 -2.52 2.04 10.17
CA TYR A 4 -1.71 2.02 8.95
C TYR A 4 -2.28 3.08 8.01
N ASP A 5 -1.40 3.71 7.23
CA ASP A 5 -1.79 4.70 6.24
C ASP A 5 -2.46 3.97 5.06
N LYS A 6 -3.76 4.22 4.88
CA LYS A 6 -4.58 3.59 3.83
C LYS A 6 -4.19 4.05 2.44
N ASP A 7 -3.84 5.32 2.27
CA ASP A 7 -3.43 5.87 0.99
C ASP A 7 -2.09 5.28 0.56
N MET A 8 -1.17 5.14 1.53
CA MET A 8 0.11 4.48 1.29
C MET A 8 -0.07 2.98 0.98
N ALA A 9 -0.99 2.29 1.67
CA ALA A 9 -1.32 0.89 1.38
C ALA A 9 -1.90 0.70 -0.01
N ARG A 10 -2.80 1.58 -0.44
CA ARG A 10 -3.33 1.61 -1.80
C ARG A 10 -2.22 1.83 -2.81
N LEU A 11 -1.36 2.82 -2.58
CA LEU A 11 -0.26 3.13 -3.49
C LEU A 11 0.75 1.98 -3.63
N VAL A 12 1.03 1.24 -2.54
CA VAL A 12 1.86 0.02 -2.60
C VAL A 12 1.23 -1.03 -3.51
N ILE A 13 -0.07 -1.30 -3.35
CA ILE A 13 -0.79 -2.29 -4.16
C ILE A 13 -0.87 -1.86 -5.63
N GLU A 14 -1.18 -0.60 -5.89
CA GLU A 14 -1.23 -0.05 -7.25
C GLU A 14 0.13 -0.10 -7.94
N SER A 15 1.20 0.24 -7.22
CA SER A 15 2.58 0.13 -7.71
C SER A 15 2.93 -1.32 -8.09
N MET A 16 2.55 -2.28 -7.24
CA MET A 16 2.71 -3.70 -7.53
C MET A 16 1.88 -4.16 -8.74
N GLY A 17 0.64 -3.69 -8.85
CA GLY A 17 -0.24 -3.97 -9.99
C GLY A 17 0.35 -3.49 -11.32
N ALA A 18 0.92 -2.28 -11.34
CA ALA A 18 1.58 -1.71 -12.52
C ALA A 18 2.79 -2.54 -13.01
N MET A 19 3.41 -3.33 -12.13
CA MET A 19 4.55 -4.21 -12.42
C MET A 19 4.16 -5.64 -12.82
N GLY A 20 2.88 -5.95 -12.94
CA GLY A 20 2.40 -7.32 -13.21
C GLY A 20 2.13 -8.13 -11.94
N GLY A 21 1.93 -7.46 -10.80
CA GLY A 21 1.39 -8.05 -9.58
C GLY A 21 2.42 -8.57 -8.57
N SER A 22 3.71 -8.47 -8.87
CA SER A 22 4.79 -8.80 -7.92
C SER A 22 5.98 -7.85 -8.03
N ALA A 23 6.62 -7.56 -6.90
CA ALA A 23 7.75 -6.62 -6.83
C ALA A 23 8.60 -6.81 -5.57
N SER A 24 9.88 -6.48 -5.65
CA SER A 24 10.72 -6.35 -4.44
C SER A 24 10.42 -5.03 -3.73
N LYS A 25 10.77 -4.95 -2.44
CA LYS A 25 10.63 -3.71 -1.65
C LYS A 25 11.33 -2.52 -2.30
N GLU A 26 12.52 -2.74 -2.86
CA GLU A 26 13.33 -1.70 -3.50
C GLU A 26 12.60 -1.11 -4.71
N VAL A 27 11.97 -1.96 -5.52
CA VAL A 27 11.22 -1.50 -6.68
C VAL A 27 9.93 -0.79 -6.27
N ILE A 28 9.24 -1.28 -5.23
CA ILE A 28 8.07 -0.58 -4.64
C ILE A 28 8.48 0.83 -4.19
N LEU A 29 9.56 0.95 -3.42
CA LEU A 29 10.08 2.24 -2.95
C LEU A 29 10.47 3.18 -4.09
N GLN A 30 11.14 2.66 -5.12
CA GLN A 30 11.56 3.46 -6.27
C GLN A 30 10.37 4.04 -7.03
N ILE A 31 9.32 3.24 -7.24
CA ILE A 31 8.10 3.67 -7.93
C ILE A 31 7.34 4.68 -7.08
N MET A 32 7.15 4.40 -5.79
CA MET A 32 6.47 5.32 -4.89
C MET A 32 7.20 6.66 -4.82
N SER A 33 8.53 6.64 -4.68
CA SER A 33 9.35 7.85 -4.70
C SER A 33 9.12 8.67 -5.97
N THR A 34 9.06 8.01 -7.13
CA THR A 34 8.80 8.67 -8.42
C THR A 34 7.37 9.20 -8.50
N ALA A 35 6.39 8.46 -7.98
CA ALA A 35 4.97 8.80 -8.06
C ALA A 35 4.57 9.93 -7.11
N THR A 36 5.22 10.05 -5.95
CA THR A 36 4.90 11.03 -4.91
C THR A 36 5.90 12.17 -4.83
N ASP A 37 6.95 12.18 -5.68
CA ASP A 37 8.07 13.12 -5.59
C ASP A 37 8.67 13.21 -4.17
N THR A 38 8.85 12.04 -3.55
CA THR A 38 9.29 11.91 -2.15
C THR A 38 10.55 11.06 -2.08
N ASP A 39 11.48 11.38 -1.17
CA ASP A 39 12.71 10.62 -1.03
C ASP A 39 12.46 9.20 -0.49
N ILE A 40 13.24 8.22 -0.99
CA ILE A 40 13.13 6.82 -0.57
C ILE A 40 13.35 6.64 0.94
N VAL A 41 14.24 7.42 1.54
CA VAL A 41 14.54 7.36 2.99
C VAL A 41 13.31 7.77 3.80
N GLU A 42 12.56 8.77 3.33
CA GLU A 42 11.34 9.25 3.98
C GLU A 42 10.21 8.22 3.84
N LEU A 43 10.10 7.57 2.68
CA LEU A 43 9.08 6.54 2.41
C LEU A 43 9.38 5.20 3.11
N SER A 44 10.65 4.87 3.31
CA SER A 44 11.14 3.57 3.79
C SER A 44 10.37 3.03 4.99
N SER A 45 10.19 3.87 6.02
CA SER A 45 9.54 3.47 7.27
C SER A 45 8.04 3.22 7.11
N GLY A 46 7.36 4.11 6.38
CA GLY A 46 5.93 4.00 6.09
C GLY A 46 5.63 2.77 5.25
N VAL A 47 6.38 2.58 4.16
CA VAL A 47 6.26 1.41 3.28
C VAL A 47 6.53 0.12 4.03
N ASN A 48 7.54 0.07 4.91
CA ASN A 48 7.78 -1.11 5.74
C ASN A 48 6.60 -1.42 6.66
N THR A 49 6.03 -0.40 7.29
CA THR A 49 4.89 -0.55 8.20
C THR A 49 3.67 -1.09 7.45
N VAL A 50 3.40 -0.55 6.27
CA VAL A 50 2.31 -0.96 5.38
C VAL A 50 2.51 -2.40 4.87
N ILE A 51 3.70 -2.75 4.37
CA ILE A 51 3.99 -4.10 3.89
C ILE A 51 3.80 -5.10 5.03
N ASN A 52 4.35 -4.82 6.21
CA ASN A 52 4.20 -5.70 7.38
C ASN A 52 2.73 -5.86 7.79
N PHE A 53 1.94 -4.79 7.74
CA PHE A 53 0.51 -4.86 7.97
C PHE A 53 -0.18 -5.76 6.95
N LEU A 54 0.07 -5.55 5.65
CA LEU A 54 -0.57 -6.32 4.58
C LEU A 54 -0.16 -7.81 4.60
N LEU A 55 1.08 -8.12 4.99
CA LEU A 55 1.55 -9.50 5.24
C LEU A 55 0.81 -10.11 6.43
N ALA A 56 0.72 -9.40 7.57
CA ALA A 56 0.02 -9.88 8.76
C ALA A 56 -1.47 -10.13 8.52
N LYS A 57 -2.05 -9.40 7.56
CA LYS A 57 -3.43 -9.55 7.10
C LYS A 57 -3.62 -10.58 5.99
N GLY A 58 -2.55 -11.19 5.49
CA GLY A 58 -2.61 -12.16 4.40
C GLY A 58 -3.03 -11.57 3.05
N VAL A 59 -2.97 -10.24 2.92
CA VAL A 59 -3.23 -9.53 1.64
C VAL A 59 -2.02 -9.66 0.72
N LEU A 60 -0.82 -9.54 1.28
CA LEU A 60 0.43 -9.81 0.59
C LEU A 60 1.02 -11.16 1.01
N ARG A 61 1.85 -11.71 0.14
CA ARG A 61 2.77 -12.81 0.42
C ARG A 61 4.18 -12.39 0.03
N GLU A 62 5.16 -12.87 0.78
CA GLU A 62 6.57 -12.70 0.45
C GLU A 62 7.16 -14.07 0.07
N GLU A 63 7.73 -14.16 -1.13
CA GLU A 63 8.45 -15.33 -1.60
C GLU A 63 9.76 -14.89 -2.25
N ASN A 64 10.90 -15.39 -1.77
CA ASN A 64 12.23 -15.07 -2.30
C ASN A 64 12.53 -13.55 -2.37
N GLY A 65 12.06 -12.77 -1.38
CA GLY A 65 12.25 -11.32 -1.33
C GLY A 65 11.34 -10.52 -2.28
N MET A 66 10.38 -11.18 -2.92
CA MET A 66 9.36 -10.57 -3.77
C MET A 66 8.03 -10.59 -3.06
N TYR A 67 7.35 -9.45 -3.05
CA TYR A 67 5.98 -9.32 -2.58
C TYR A 67 5.02 -9.56 -3.73
N SER A 68 3.91 -10.24 -3.47
CA SER A 68 2.79 -10.42 -4.40
C SER A 68 1.46 -10.36 -3.67
N VAL A 69 0.39 -10.00 -4.37
CA VAL A 69 -0.97 -10.07 -3.82
C VAL A 69 -1.35 -11.55 -3.67
N ALA A 70 -1.87 -11.93 -2.51
CA ALA A 70 -2.30 -13.30 -2.26
C ALA A 70 -3.46 -13.70 -3.19
N ASP A 71 -3.53 -14.97 -3.60
CA ASP A 71 -4.63 -15.48 -4.47
C ASP A 71 -6.02 -15.33 -3.84
N LYS A 72 -6.09 -15.29 -2.50
CA LYS A 72 -7.31 -15.16 -1.71
C LYS A 72 -7.05 -14.18 -0.55
N PRO A 73 -6.96 -12.87 -0.85
CA PRO A 73 -6.80 -11.87 0.19
C PRO A 73 -8.10 -11.74 0.98
N ASP A 74 -8.03 -11.26 2.22
CA ASP A 74 -9.22 -10.99 3.01
C ASP A 74 -10.10 -9.93 2.30
N PRO A 75 -11.33 -10.29 1.87
CA PRO A 75 -12.16 -9.39 1.09
C PRO A 75 -12.63 -8.17 1.88
N GLU A 76 -12.71 -8.24 3.22
CA GLU A 76 -13.08 -7.09 4.04
C GLU A 76 -11.97 -6.04 4.05
N ILE A 77 -10.72 -6.49 4.09
CA ILE A 77 -9.54 -5.61 4.08
C ILE A 77 -9.35 -5.00 2.70
N VAL A 78 -9.50 -5.80 1.64
CA VAL A 78 -9.47 -5.27 0.26
C VAL A 78 -10.59 -4.25 0.06
N LYS A 79 -11.79 -4.52 0.57
CA LYS A 79 -12.90 -3.55 0.52
C LYS A 79 -12.58 -2.27 1.29
N ASP A 80 -11.96 -2.36 2.46
CA ASP A 80 -11.57 -1.20 3.26
C ASP A 80 -10.46 -0.35 2.59
N LEU A 81 -9.56 -1.00 1.86
CA LEU A 81 -8.50 -0.36 1.07
C LEU A 81 -9.02 0.30 -0.22
N MET A 82 -10.04 -0.31 -0.83
CA MET A 82 -10.62 0.12 -2.11
C MET A 82 -11.86 0.99 -1.93
N ALA A 83 -12.32 1.17 -0.69
CA ALA A 83 -13.37 2.12 -0.40
C ALA A 83 -12.87 3.52 -0.78
N GLU A 84 -13.60 4.18 -1.67
CA GLU A 84 -13.36 5.59 -1.95
C GLU A 84 -13.40 6.35 -0.63
N ALA A 85 -12.43 7.24 -0.40
CA ALA A 85 -12.54 8.22 0.66
C ALA A 85 -13.88 8.94 0.44
N SER A 86 -14.86 8.67 1.31
CA SER A 86 -16.13 9.38 1.28
C SER A 86 -15.82 10.87 1.32
N GLN A 87 -16.33 11.61 0.32
CA GLN A 87 -16.27 13.07 0.25
C GLN A 87 -17.10 13.69 1.39
N GLU A 88 -16.63 13.57 2.61
CA GLU A 88 -17.11 14.27 3.80
C GLU A 88 -15.84 14.48 4.63
N GLU A 89 -15.07 15.58 4.46
CA GLU A 89 -15.18 16.77 5.31
C GLU A 89 -14.30 17.91 4.71
N PHE A 90 -14.69 18.49 3.58
CA PHE A 90 -14.27 19.85 3.21
C PHE A 90 -15.50 20.66 2.85
N ASP A 91 -16.43 20.74 3.82
CA ASP A 91 -17.49 21.73 3.79
C ASP A 91 -17.62 22.35 5.18
N SER A 92 -16.78 23.35 5.44
CA SER A 92 -17.11 24.45 6.33
C SER A 92 -16.23 25.66 5.99
N SER A 93 -16.69 26.36 4.95
CA SER A 93 -17.02 27.79 4.90
C SER A 93 -15.97 28.84 5.32
N ASP A 94 -15.68 29.71 4.32
CA ASP A 94 -15.43 31.18 4.34
C ASP A 94 -14.84 31.85 5.59
#